data_AF-A0A1G5R7F6-F1
#
_entry.id   AF-A0A1G5R7F6-F1
#
_cell.length_a   1.000
_cell.length_b   1.000
_cell.length_c   1.000
_cell.angle_alpha   90.00
_cell.angle_beta   90.00
_cell.angle_gamma   90.00
#
_symmetry.space_group_name_H-M   'P 1'
#
loop_
_entity.id
_entity.type
_entity.pdbx_description
1 polymer ?
#
loop_
_entity_poly.entity_id
_entity_poly.type
_entity_poly.pdbx_seq_one_letter_code
_entity_poly.pdbx_strand_id
1 'polypeptide(L)'
;MSLAKAMFQHVWEARRAQAKEIVTSGKRDIKRLEVEIESVLDRIMSVSNDTIIRHYESKAETLERQKALLVETLAKQAEPKGSIEEKLEPALNFLSNPWKLWDGGTVQARRLVLKLAFTGPIKYTRKKGG
;
A
#
# COMPACT_ATOMS: atom_id res chain seq x y z
N MET A 1 19.90 22.01 -6.70
CA MET A 1 18.99 20.84 -6.82
C MET A 1 19.40 19.64 -5.94
N SER A 2 20.33 19.77 -4.98
CA SER A 2 20.77 18.63 -4.14
C SER A 2 19.72 18.17 -3.12
N LEU A 3 19.01 19.11 -2.48
CA LEU A 3 18.04 18.80 -1.42
C LEU A 3 16.83 18.01 -1.94
N ALA A 4 16.23 18.41 -3.07
CA ALA A 4 15.10 17.71 -3.66
C ALA A 4 15.45 16.27 -4.06
N LYS A 5 16.67 16.05 -4.58
CA LYS A 5 17.19 14.72 -4.91
C LYS A 5 17.35 13.85 -3.65
N ALA A 6 17.93 14.40 -2.59
CA ALA A 6 18.09 13.70 -1.31
C ALA A 6 16.73 13.34 -0.66
N MET A 7 15.76 14.26 -0.69
CA MET A 7 14.40 13.99 -0.20
C MET A 7 13.72 12.88 -1.00
N PHE A 8 13.87 12.87 -2.33
CA PHE A 8 13.31 11.83 -3.19
C PHE A 8 13.95 10.46 -2.89
N GLN A 9 15.27 10.42 -2.74
CA GLN A 9 16.00 9.20 -2.37
C GLN A 9 15.50 8.63 -1.04
N HIS A 10 15.35 9.48 -0.02
CA HIS A 10 14.83 9.07 1.29
C HIS A 10 13.42 8.49 1.21
N VAL A 11 12.51 9.15 0.48
CA VAL A 11 11.13 8.66 0.27
C VAL A 11 11.12 7.34 -0.52
N TRP A 12 11.99 7.21 -1.51
CA TRP A 12 12.11 6.00 -2.31
C TRP A 12 12.60 4.80 -1.49
N GLU A 13 13.64 5.00 -0.68
CA GLU A 13 14.17 3.99 0.23
C GLU A 13 13.12 3.58 1.26
N ALA A 14 12.43 4.55 1.88
CA ALA A 14 11.33 4.27 2.80
C ALA A 14 10.23 3.42 2.15
N ARG A 15 9.86 3.72 0.90
CA ARG A 15 8.85 2.95 0.16
C ARG A 15 9.32 1.54 -0.18
N ARG A 16 10.61 1.34 -0.50
CA ARG A 16 11.18 -0.01 -0.69
C ARG A 16 11.21 -0.80 0.62
N ALA A 17 11.63 -0.16 1.71
CA ALA A 17 11.65 -0.79 3.03
C ALA A 17 10.24 -1.21 3.46
N GLN A 18 9.24 -0.35 3.26
CA GLN A 18 7.85 -0.67 3.54
C GLN A 18 7.34 -1.84 2.68
N ALA A 19 7.60 -1.83 1.36
CA ALA A 19 7.21 -2.93 0.48
C ALA A 19 7.83 -4.26 0.92
N LYS A 20 9.12 -4.24 1.29
CA LYS A 20 9.82 -5.42 1.82
C LYS A 20 9.19 -5.90 3.12
N GLU A 21 8.89 -5.00 4.06
CA GLU A 21 8.27 -5.39 5.33
C GLU A 21 6.90 -6.03 5.09
N ILE A 22 6.05 -5.46 4.23
CA ILE A 22 4.72 -6.03 3.96
C ILE A 22 4.83 -7.43 3.36
N VAL A 23 5.79 -7.66 2.45
CA VAL A 23 6.03 -9.00 1.91
C VAL A 23 6.50 -9.96 3.00
N THR A 24 7.40 -9.53 3.89
CA THR A 24 7.88 -10.38 4.98
C THR A 24 6.79 -10.67 6.01
N SER A 25 5.98 -9.68 6.40
CA SER A 25 4.89 -9.87 7.34
C SER A 25 3.80 -10.76 6.75
N GLY A 26 3.44 -10.55 5.48
CA GLY A 26 2.49 -11.40 4.78
C GLY A 26 2.95 -12.87 4.68
N LYS A 27 4.25 -13.12 4.47
CA LYS A 27 4.80 -14.49 4.53
C LYS A 27 4.69 -15.11 5.93
N ARG A 28 4.87 -14.32 7.00
CA ARG A 28 4.66 -14.78 8.39
C ARG A 28 3.18 -15.09 8.63
N ASP A 29 2.28 -14.26 8.12
CA ASP A 29 0.83 -14.45 8.26
C ASP A 29 0.35 -15.71 7.55
N ILE A 30 0.87 -16.00 6.35
CA ILE A 30 0.58 -17.26 5.63
C ILE A 30 0.99 -18.47 6.47
N LYS A 31 2.21 -18.48 7.03
CA LYS A 31 2.67 -19.58 7.90
C LYS A 31 1.80 -19.75 9.14
N ARG A 32 1.35 -18.64 9.73
CA ARG A 32 0.44 -18.69 10.89
C ARG A 32 -0.90 -19.34 10.51
N LEU A 33 -1.45 -18.97 9.36
CA LEU A 33 -2.70 -19.58 8.85
C LEU A 33 -2.53 -21.07 8.57
N GLU A 34 -1.39 -21.49 8.02
CA GLU A 34 -1.08 -22.92 7.79
C GLU A 34 -1.10 -23.72 9.10
N VAL A 35 -0.45 -23.22 10.14
CA VAL A 35 -0.47 -23.87 11.47
C VAL A 35 -1.87 -23.90 12.07
N GLU A 36 -2.67 -22.84 11.88
CA GLU A 36 -4.05 -22.83 12.39
C GLU A 36 -4.94 -23.84 11.64
N ILE A 37 -4.77 -23.98 10.32
CA ILE A 37 -5.46 -24.99 9.52
C ILE A 37 -5.11 -26.40 9.99
N GLU A 38 -3.81 -26.70 10.17
CA GLU A 38 -3.34 -28.00 10.67
C GLU A 38 -3.94 -28.32 12.05
N SER A 39 -3.95 -27.35 12.97
CA SER A 39 -4.58 -27.52 14.28
C SER A 39 -6.09 -27.78 14.22
N VAL A 40 -6.80 -27.21 13.25
CA VAL A 40 -8.23 -27.48 13.05
C VAL A 40 -8.44 -28.89 12.50
N LEU A 41 -7.62 -29.33 11.55
CA LEU A 41 -7.67 -30.68 11.00
C LEU A 41 -7.39 -31.75 12.06
N ASP A 42 -6.37 -31.55 12.90
CA ASP A 42 -6.07 -32.45 14.02
C ASP A 42 -7.25 -32.59 14.98
N ARG A 43 -7.95 -31.48 15.26
CA ARG A 43 -9.14 -31.49 16.13
C ARG A 43 -10.30 -32.23 15.49
N ILE A 44 -10.52 -32.08 14.18
CA ILE A 44 -11.55 -32.83 13.44
C ILE A 44 -11.30 -34.34 13.56
N MET A 45 -10.04 -34.79 13.42
CA MET A 45 -9.70 -36.22 13.55
C MET A 45 -9.98 -36.79 14.95
N SER A 46 -9.98 -35.94 15.99
CA SER A 46 -10.15 -36.36 17.39
C SER A 46 -11.60 -36.33 17.90
N VAL A 47 -12.53 -35.72 17.16
CA VAL A 47 -13.90 -35.46 17.62
C VAL A 47 -14.91 -36.31 16.84
N SER A 48 -15.86 -36.92 17.54
CA SER A 48 -16.87 -37.83 16.95
C SER A 48 -18.25 -37.17 16.74
N ASN A 49 -18.41 -35.89 17.07
CA ASN A 49 -19.68 -35.17 16.93
C ASN A 49 -19.78 -34.48 15.56
N ASP A 50 -20.68 -34.98 14.71
CA ASP A 50 -20.92 -34.50 13.34
C ASP A 50 -21.21 -32.99 13.26
N THR A 51 -21.89 -32.42 14.24
CA THR A 51 -22.22 -30.99 14.26
C THR A 51 -20.96 -30.13 14.48
N ILE A 52 -20.05 -30.61 15.33
CA ILE A 52 -18.79 -29.92 15.65
C ILE A 52 -17.82 -30.04 14.47
N ILE A 53 -17.77 -31.22 13.82
CA ILE A 53 -16.98 -31.46 12.61
C ILE A 53 -17.35 -30.44 11.53
N ARG A 54 -18.64 -30.30 11.20
CA ARG A 54 -19.11 -29.33 10.19
C ARG A 54 -18.72 -27.88 10.49
N HIS A 55 -18.74 -27.50 11.77
CA HIS A 55 -18.31 -26.15 12.16
C HIS A 55 -16.81 -25.95 11.94
N TYR A 56 -15.99 -26.95 12.25
CA TYR A 56 -14.55 -26.92 11.99
C TYR A 56 -14.22 -26.96 10.51
N GLU A 57 -14.94 -27.73 9.70
CA GLU A 57 -14.82 -27.73 8.23
C GLU A 57 -15.07 -26.33 7.66
N SER A 58 -16.14 -25.66 8.11
CA SER A 58 -16.44 -24.28 7.69
C SER A 58 -15.34 -23.29 8.14
N LYS A 59 -14.77 -23.48 9.33
CA LYS A 59 -13.64 -22.69 9.81
C LYS A 59 -12.39 -22.91 8.94
N ALA A 60 -12.07 -24.16 8.62
CA ALA A 60 -10.92 -24.51 7.77
C ALA A 60 -11.06 -23.90 6.37
N GLU A 61 -12.25 -23.99 5.75
CA GLU A 61 -12.53 -23.36 4.46
C GLU A 61 -12.32 -21.83 4.50
N THR A 62 -12.75 -21.19 5.59
CA THR A 62 -12.55 -19.74 5.76
C THR A 62 -11.08 -19.37 5.86
N LEU A 63 -10.29 -20.14 6.61
CA LEU A 63 -8.85 -19.93 6.75
C LEU A 63 -8.10 -20.16 5.43
N GLU A 64 -8.47 -21.19 4.67
CA GLU A 64 -7.90 -21.48 3.35
C GLU A 64 -8.19 -20.35 2.35
N ARG A 65 -9.42 -19.81 2.34
CA ARG A 65 -9.77 -18.64 1.53
C ARG A 65 -8.94 -17.42 1.91
N GLN A 66 -8.74 -17.16 3.21
CA GLN A 66 -7.90 -16.04 3.67
C GLN A 66 -6.44 -16.21 3.23
N LYS A 67 -5.90 -17.44 3.34
CA LYS A 67 -4.56 -17.77 2.85
C LYS A 67 -4.43 -17.51 1.35
N ALA A 68 -5.38 -17.99 0.54
CA ALA A 68 -5.39 -17.78 -0.91
C ALA A 68 -5.39 -16.28 -1.28
N LEU A 69 -6.24 -15.48 -0.64
CA LEU A 69 -6.28 -14.03 -0.84
C LEU A 69 -4.96 -13.36 -0.45
N LEU A 70 -4.33 -13.77 0.66
CA LEU A 70 -3.02 -13.24 1.06
C LEU A 70 -1.93 -13.61 0.06
N VAL A 71 -1.90 -14.84 -0.44
CA VAL A 71 -0.95 -15.27 -1.47
C VAL A 71 -1.11 -14.44 -2.74
N GLU A 72 -2.35 -14.22 -3.20
CA GLU A 72 -2.62 -13.39 -4.38
C GLU A 72 -2.21 -11.94 -4.19
N THR A 73 -2.52 -11.35 -3.03
CA THR A 73 -2.19 -9.94 -2.74
C THR A 73 -0.68 -9.74 -2.65
N LEU A 74 0.05 -10.69 -2.07
CA LEU A 74 1.50 -10.67 -2.04
C LEU A 74 2.12 -10.89 -3.43
N ALA A 75 1.56 -11.76 -4.26
CA ALA A 75 2.00 -11.93 -5.64
C ALA A 75 1.80 -10.65 -6.48
N LYS A 76 0.74 -9.87 -6.17
CA LYS A 76 0.45 -8.57 -6.80
C LYS A 76 1.29 -7.42 -6.23
N GLN A 77 1.87 -7.57 -5.04
CA GLN A 77 2.83 -6.62 -4.49
C GLN A 77 4.19 -6.76 -5.18
N ALA A 78 4.29 -6.18 -6.36
CA ALA A 78 5.58 -5.99 -7.02
C ALA A 78 6.37 -4.91 -6.26
N GLU A 79 7.68 -5.16 -6.08
CA GLU A 79 8.62 -4.07 -5.80
C GLU A 79 8.38 -2.93 -6.82
N PRO A 80 8.50 -1.67 -6.41
CA PRO A 80 8.29 -0.55 -7.32
C PRO A 80 9.20 -0.69 -8.55
N LYS A 81 8.64 -1.13 -9.69
CA LYS A 81 9.37 -1.36 -10.94
C LYS A 81 9.99 -0.05 -11.46
N GLY A 82 11.23 -0.11 -11.92
CA GLY A 82 11.99 1.01 -12.52
C GLY A 82 13.11 1.55 -11.63
N SER A 83 14.12 2.17 -12.24
CA SER A 83 15.23 2.81 -11.50
C SER A 83 14.75 4.09 -10.81
N ILE A 84 15.47 4.49 -9.75
CA ILE A 84 15.27 5.77 -9.08
C ILE A 84 15.36 6.90 -10.10
N GLU A 85 16.35 6.87 -10.99
CA GLU A 85 16.59 7.88 -12.02
C GLU A 85 15.38 8.07 -12.95
N GLU A 86 14.76 6.98 -13.40
CA GLU A 86 13.62 7.02 -14.33
C GLU A 86 12.38 7.71 -13.73
N LYS A 87 12.23 7.67 -12.41
CA LYS A 87 11.11 8.31 -11.71
C LYS A 87 11.49 9.65 -11.09
N LEU A 88 12.78 9.86 -10.82
CA LEU A 88 13.32 11.10 -10.29
C LEU A 88 13.26 12.20 -11.35
N GLU A 89 13.63 11.93 -12.60
CA GLU A 89 13.63 12.94 -13.67
C GLU A 89 12.24 13.57 -13.89
N PRO A 90 11.14 12.80 -14.05
CA PRO A 90 9.80 13.36 -14.13
C PRO A 90 9.40 14.16 -12.90
N ALA A 91 9.78 13.70 -11.70
CA ALA A 91 9.46 14.39 -10.45
C ALA A 91 10.22 15.73 -10.31
N LEU A 92 11.50 15.78 -10.69
CA LEU A 92 12.29 17.01 -10.69
C LEU A 92 11.83 17.97 -11.80
N ASN A 93 11.48 17.45 -12.98
CA ASN A 93 10.91 18.25 -14.06
C ASN A 93 9.55 18.86 -13.66
N PHE A 94 8.74 18.10 -12.91
CA PHE A 94 7.50 18.58 -12.32
C PHE A 94 7.74 19.73 -11.35
N LEU A 95 8.69 19.58 -10.42
CA LEU A 95 9.06 20.62 -9.45
C LEU A 95 9.68 21.86 -10.10
N SER A 96 10.36 21.68 -11.24
CA SER A 96 11.05 22.78 -11.94
C SER A 96 10.11 23.62 -12.81
N ASN A 97 8.94 23.09 -13.22
CA ASN A 97 8.01 23.78 -14.12
C ASN A 97 6.55 23.80 -13.61
N PRO A 98 6.27 24.26 -12.39
CA PRO A 98 4.92 24.24 -11.81
C PRO A 98 3.91 25.09 -12.58
N TRP A 99 4.34 26.19 -13.22
CA TRP A 99 3.46 27.07 -13.99
C TRP A 99 2.92 26.40 -15.27
N LYS A 100 3.75 25.63 -15.99
CA LYS A 100 3.30 24.87 -17.18
C LYS A 100 2.23 23.82 -16.81
N LEU A 101 2.36 23.22 -15.62
CA LEU A 101 1.40 22.25 -15.09
C LEU A 101 0.11 22.91 -14.60
N TRP A 102 0.18 24.17 -14.19
CA TRP A 102 -1.01 24.95 -13.84
C TRP A 102 -1.82 25.34 -15.08
N ASP A 103 -1.15 25.82 -16.12
CA ASP A 103 -1.80 26.34 -17.33
C ASP A 103 -2.40 25.20 -18.19
N GLY A 104 -1.58 24.22 -18.59
CA GLY A 104 -2.00 23.13 -19.49
C GLY A 104 -2.24 21.76 -18.86
N GLY A 105 -2.09 21.62 -17.52
CA GLY A 105 -2.15 20.31 -16.85
C GLY A 105 -3.56 19.84 -16.48
N THR A 106 -3.67 18.56 -16.14
CA THR A 106 -4.91 17.94 -15.63
C THR A 106 -5.31 18.52 -14.27
N VAL A 107 -6.58 18.37 -13.88
CA VAL A 107 -7.09 18.83 -12.57
C VAL A 107 -6.27 18.25 -11.40
N GLN A 108 -5.80 17.02 -11.54
CA GLN A 108 -4.94 16.34 -10.57
C GLN A 108 -3.58 17.01 -10.45
N ALA A 109 -2.97 17.39 -11.58
CA ALA A 109 -1.70 18.12 -11.59
C ALA A 109 -1.84 19.49 -10.92
N ARG A 110 -2.91 20.24 -11.23
CA ARG A 110 -3.22 21.53 -10.57
C ARG A 110 -3.40 21.38 -9.06
N ARG A 111 -4.09 20.33 -8.61
CA ARG A 111 -4.27 20.03 -7.18
C ARG A 111 -2.96 19.69 -6.48
N LEU A 112 -2.05 18.98 -7.16
CA LEU A 112 -0.70 18.70 -6.68
C LEU A 112 0.13 19.97 -6.54
N VAL A 113 0.11 20.86 -7.54
CA VAL A 113 0.79 22.16 -7.49
C VAL A 113 0.29 22.99 -6.29
N LEU A 114 -1.02 23.02 -6.04
CA LEU A 114 -1.56 23.70 -4.85
C LEU A 114 -1.08 23.08 -3.54
N LYS A 115 -1.04 21.76 -3.43
CA LYS A 115 -0.51 21.08 -2.22
C LYS A 115 0.99 21.31 -2.00
N LEU A 116 1.74 21.61 -3.04
CA LEU A 116 3.16 21.95 -2.96
C LEU A 116 3.38 23.42 -2.59
N ALA A 117 2.59 24.32 -3.16
CA ALA A 117 2.70 25.75 -2.89
C ALA A 117 2.20 26.14 -1.49
N PHE A 118 1.23 25.39 -0.94
CA PHE A 118 0.63 25.68 0.36
C PHE A 118 0.89 24.54 1.35
N THR A 119 1.44 24.89 2.51
CA THR A 119 1.72 23.95 3.61
C THR A 119 0.47 23.46 4.34
N GLY A 120 -0.71 24.02 4.04
CA GLY A 120 -1.98 23.65 4.65
C GLY A 120 -3.19 24.13 3.83
N PRO A 121 -4.42 23.74 4.21
CA PRO A 121 -5.62 24.17 3.52
C PRO A 121 -5.76 25.70 3.57
N ILE A 122 -5.98 26.31 2.41
CA ILE A 122 -6.16 27.75 2.28
C ILE A 122 -7.45 28.13 3.01
N LYS A 123 -7.33 28.87 4.11
CA LYS A 123 -8.49 29.40 4.83
C LYS A 123 -9.13 30.49 3.98
N TYR A 124 -10.30 30.19 3.40
CA TYR A 124 -11.08 31.17 2.68
C TYR A 124 -11.74 32.14 3.67
N THR A 125 -11.15 33.32 3.85
CA THR A 125 -11.83 34.46 4.45
C THR A 125 -12.53 35.23 3.34
N ARG A 126 -13.86 35.12 3.26
CA ARG A 126 -14.68 36.02 2.45
C ARG A 126 -14.37 37.44 2.91
N LYS A 127 -13.71 38.24 2.06
CA LYS A 127 -13.53 39.67 2.31
C LYS A 127 -14.93 40.22 2.61
N LYS A 128 -15.10 40.85 3.78
CA LYS A 128 -16.33 41.59 4.11
C LYS A 128 -16.51 42.65 3.01
N GLY A 129 -17.27 42.29 1.98
CA GLY A 129 -17.91 43.25 1.09
C GLY A 129 -19.18 43.69 1.80
N GLY A 130 -19.21 44.97 2.18
CA GLY A 130 -20.46 45.65 2.48
C GLY A 130 -21.30 45.83 1.24
#